data_AF-A0A9R1RDN7-F1
#
_entry.id   AF-A0A9R1RDN7-F1
#
_cell.length_a   1.000
_cell.length_b   1.000
_cell.length_c   1.000
_cell.angle_alpha   90.00
_cell.angle_beta   90.00
_cell.angle_gamma   90.00
#
_symmetry.space_group_name_H-M   'P 1'
#
loop_
_entity.id
_entity.type
_entity.pdbx_description
1 polymer ?
#
loop_
_entity_poly.entity_id
_entity_poly.type
_entity_poly.pdbx_seq_one_letter_code
_entity_poly.pdbx_strand_id
1 'polypeptide(L)'
;MSKLDYCFSNDYMVLRPDRASPFDLLHLLFSPKVGRNKAVDCFTSTEIRSFPRRLALFLNLLLQILLLSLAGPVAAIGAAVELALNLIDNVLHGKMEYPDRSSASYRSLTGLIDRRVDLDRSISPADSRHHAALCVMASKVAYENEAFIRDVVTRRWQMEFVKFYNCWNEFESAYTAQAFVFCDKAGPDAELVVVFTEIPGETASPSSSAAGLVASRVNAARELARSAYLSYRRGAYFREGWELLLLRVLAVALPGLPFHRAHDYVNGVALAARIPKDE
;
A
#
# COMPACT_ATOMS: atom_id res chain seq x y z
N MET A 1 -16.89 0.22 -26.09
CA MET A 1 -17.25 -0.23 -24.72
C MET A 1 -16.94 -1.71 -24.65
N SER A 2 -16.17 -2.14 -23.66
CA SER A 2 -16.08 -3.56 -23.35
C SER A 2 -17.45 -4.04 -22.83
N LYS A 3 -17.74 -5.33 -22.91
CA LYS A 3 -19.00 -5.89 -22.38
C LYS A 3 -19.16 -5.66 -20.87
N LEU A 4 -18.05 -5.48 -20.14
CA LEU A 4 -18.02 -5.19 -18.71
C LEU A 4 -18.45 -3.75 -18.40
N ASP A 5 -17.96 -2.76 -19.16
CA ASP A 5 -18.32 -1.34 -18.97
C ASP A 5 -19.83 -1.10 -19.08
N TYR A 6 -20.50 -1.87 -19.95
CA TYR A 6 -21.94 -1.77 -20.17
C TYR A 6 -22.77 -2.26 -18.97
N CYS A 7 -22.30 -3.27 -18.23
CA CYS A 7 -23.04 -3.81 -17.08
C CYS A 7 -22.97 -2.90 -15.84
N PHE A 8 -21.88 -2.13 -15.65
CA PHE A 8 -21.68 -1.29 -14.47
C PHE A 8 -22.39 0.09 -14.57
N SER A 9 -22.57 0.61 -15.78
CA SER A 9 -23.14 1.94 -16.03
C SER A 9 -24.68 2.00 -16.03
N ASN A 10 -25.39 0.87 -15.88
CA ASN A 10 -26.85 0.87 -15.93
C ASN A 10 -27.49 1.56 -14.72
N ASP A 11 -26.87 1.51 -13.54
CA ASP A 11 -27.45 2.10 -12.33
C ASP A 11 -26.64 3.30 -11.78
N TYR A 12 -25.45 3.57 -12.33
CA TYR A 12 -24.51 4.57 -11.83
C TYR A 12 -23.93 5.46 -12.93
N MET A 13 -23.60 6.69 -12.58
CA MET A 13 -22.90 7.64 -13.45
C MET A 13 -21.40 7.62 -13.14
N VAL A 14 -20.57 7.31 -14.15
CA VAL A 14 -19.12 7.20 -14.00
C VAL A 14 -18.44 8.39 -14.70
N LEU A 15 -17.55 9.08 -13.99
CA LEU A 15 -16.76 10.18 -14.55
C LEU A 15 -15.51 9.61 -15.24
N ARG A 16 -15.22 10.08 -16.45
CA ARG A 16 -14.12 9.64 -17.32
C ARG A 16 -13.18 10.82 -17.62
N PRO A 17 -12.31 11.20 -16.67
CA PRO A 17 -11.37 12.29 -16.87
C PRO A 17 -10.37 11.99 -18.00
N ASP A 18 -10.10 10.71 -18.28
CA ASP A 18 -9.27 10.22 -19.39
C ASP A 18 -9.81 10.60 -20.78
N ARG A 19 -11.13 10.83 -20.90
CA ARG A 19 -11.81 11.18 -22.15
C ARG A 19 -12.23 12.66 -22.23
N ALA A 20 -11.92 13.44 -21.20
CA ALA A 20 -12.43 14.79 -21.07
C ALA A 20 -11.66 15.80 -21.93
N SER A 21 -12.35 16.42 -22.89
CA SER A 21 -11.83 17.60 -23.59
C SER A 21 -12.28 18.91 -22.90
N PRO A 22 -11.61 20.05 -23.16
CA PRO A 22 -12.07 21.36 -22.68
C PRO A 22 -13.52 21.67 -23.10
N PHE A 23 -13.95 21.21 -24.27
CA PHE A 23 -15.32 21.39 -24.76
C PHE A 23 -16.31 20.53 -23.97
N ASP A 24 -15.94 19.30 -23.61
CA ASP A 24 -16.76 18.43 -22.77
C ASP A 24 -16.93 19.01 -21.37
N LEU A 25 -15.91 19.65 -20.81
CA LEU A 25 -16.01 20.37 -19.54
C LEU A 25 -16.97 21.56 -19.62
N LEU A 26 -16.83 22.41 -20.64
CA LEU A 26 -17.73 23.55 -20.85
C LEU A 26 -19.17 23.08 -21.13
N HIS A 27 -19.35 21.96 -21.83
CA HIS A 27 -20.65 21.37 -22.10
C HIS A 27 -21.42 21.06 -20.81
N LEU A 28 -20.76 20.63 -19.72
CA LEU A 28 -21.42 20.42 -18.42
C LEU A 28 -21.99 21.72 -17.84
N LEU A 29 -21.34 22.87 -18.04
CA LEU A 29 -21.80 24.14 -17.50
C LEU A 29 -23.00 24.71 -18.29
N PHE A 30 -23.01 24.53 -19.61
CA PHE A 30 -23.99 25.19 -20.47
C PHE A 30 -25.14 24.28 -20.94
N SER A 31 -24.95 22.96 -21.01
CA SER A 31 -25.95 22.02 -21.51
C SER A 31 -26.51 21.14 -20.39
N PRO A 32 -27.83 20.92 -20.32
CA PRO A 32 -28.42 19.96 -19.39
C PRO A 32 -28.23 18.50 -19.84
N LYS A 33 -27.79 18.26 -21.08
CA LYS A 33 -27.72 16.94 -21.71
C LYS A 33 -26.44 16.18 -21.34
N VAL A 34 -26.30 15.82 -20.07
CA VAL A 34 -25.09 15.18 -19.52
C VAL A 34 -24.77 13.86 -20.23
N GLY A 35 -25.78 13.06 -20.62
CA GLY A 35 -25.58 11.79 -21.33
C GLY A 35 -24.95 11.89 -22.73
N ARG A 36 -24.76 13.10 -23.27
CA ARG A 36 -24.02 13.33 -24.52
C ARG A 36 -22.54 13.67 -24.31
N ASN A 37 -22.13 13.79 -23.05
CA ASN A 37 -20.78 14.16 -22.69
C ASN A 37 -19.85 12.93 -22.71
N LYS A 38 -18.73 12.99 -23.42
CA LYS A 38 -17.78 11.86 -23.50
C LYS A 38 -17.04 11.61 -22.19
N ALA A 39 -16.97 12.61 -21.32
CA ALA A 39 -16.34 12.53 -20.01
C ALA A 39 -17.27 11.96 -18.92
N VAL A 40 -18.50 11.56 -19.26
CA VAL A 40 -19.48 11.02 -18.32
C VAL A 40 -20.15 9.79 -18.94
N ASP A 41 -19.77 8.60 -18.47
CA ASP A 41 -20.41 7.35 -18.85
C ASP A 41 -21.74 7.24 -18.06
N CYS A 42 -22.86 7.42 -18.75
CA CYS A 42 -24.22 7.24 -18.25
C CYS A 42 -25.19 7.00 -19.41
N PHE A 43 -26.46 6.70 -19.11
CA PHE A 43 -27.48 6.59 -20.16
C PHE A 43 -27.54 7.84 -21.04
N THR A 44 -27.59 7.66 -22.36
CA THR A 44 -27.55 8.76 -23.35
C THR A 44 -28.71 9.75 -23.22
N SER A 45 -29.82 9.34 -22.61
CA SER A 45 -30.98 10.18 -22.30
C SER A 45 -30.89 10.93 -20.96
N THR A 46 -29.79 10.80 -20.22
CA THR A 46 -29.64 11.45 -18.91
C THR A 46 -29.53 12.96 -19.05
N GLU A 47 -30.49 13.68 -18.46
CA GLU A 47 -30.50 15.14 -18.39
C GLU A 47 -30.47 15.62 -16.94
N ILE A 48 -29.58 16.56 -16.63
CA ILE A 48 -29.48 17.20 -15.31
C ILE A 48 -29.78 18.68 -15.50
N ARG A 49 -31.03 19.10 -15.22
CA ARG A 49 -31.44 20.50 -15.39
C ARG A 49 -30.88 21.42 -14.30
N SER A 50 -30.68 20.89 -13.10
CA SER A 50 -30.14 21.65 -11.96
C SER A 50 -28.70 22.11 -12.24
N PHE A 51 -28.51 23.43 -12.33
CA PHE A 51 -27.18 24.01 -12.51
C PHE A 51 -26.21 23.67 -11.36
N PRO A 52 -26.59 23.74 -10.07
CA PRO A 52 -25.70 23.35 -8.97
C PRO A 52 -25.17 21.91 -9.09
N ARG A 53 -26.03 20.96 -9.51
CA ARG A 53 -25.59 19.57 -9.74
C ARG A 53 -24.60 19.47 -10.89
N ARG A 54 -24.87 20.16 -12.00
CA ARG A 54 -23.95 20.21 -13.15
C ARG A 54 -22.61 20.86 -12.81
N LEU A 55 -22.63 21.94 -12.03
CA LEU A 55 -21.41 22.57 -11.52
C LEU A 55 -20.63 21.61 -10.62
N ALA A 56 -21.29 20.84 -9.76
CA ALA A 56 -20.62 19.82 -8.97
C ALA A 56 -19.94 18.75 -9.84
N LEU A 57 -20.57 18.30 -10.94
CA LEU A 57 -19.95 17.37 -11.88
C LEU A 57 -18.72 17.99 -12.56
N PHE A 58 -18.85 19.24 -13.02
CA PHE A 58 -17.75 19.98 -13.59
C PHE A 58 -16.58 20.10 -12.62
N LEU A 59 -16.82 20.52 -11.37
CA LEU A 59 -15.78 20.68 -10.35
C LEU A 59 -15.13 19.34 -9.97
N ASN A 60 -15.91 18.26 -9.85
CA ASN A 60 -15.37 16.92 -9.59
C ASN A 60 -14.49 16.44 -10.74
N LEU A 61 -14.94 16.59 -11.99
CA LEU A 61 -14.18 16.18 -13.16
C LEU A 61 -12.89 17.01 -13.31
N LEU A 62 -12.98 18.32 -13.08
CA LEU A 62 -11.82 19.23 -13.07
C LEU A 62 -10.81 18.83 -11.98
N LEU A 63 -11.29 18.51 -10.77
CA LEU A 63 -10.44 18.03 -9.69
C LEU A 63 -9.76 16.71 -10.08
N GLN A 64 -10.48 15.75 -10.67
CA GLN A 64 -9.88 14.48 -11.13
C GLN A 64 -8.80 14.72 -12.19
N ILE A 65 -9.02 15.60 -13.17
CA ILE A 65 -8.01 15.96 -14.18
C ILE A 65 -6.77 16.58 -13.51
N LEU A 66 -6.97 17.50 -12.55
CA LEU A 66 -5.88 18.10 -11.80
C LEU A 66 -5.11 17.05 -11.00
N LEU A 67 -5.78 16.17 -10.26
CA LEU A 67 -5.15 15.10 -9.49
C LEU A 67 -4.37 14.12 -10.39
N LEU A 68 -4.94 13.74 -11.53
CA LEU A 68 -4.26 12.89 -12.52
C LEU A 68 -3.03 13.57 -13.12
N SER A 69 -3.07 14.89 -13.35
CA SER A 69 -1.89 15.65 -13.81
C SER A 69 -0.76 15.66 -12.78
N LEU A 70 -1.09 15.53 -11.49
CA LEU A 70 -0.12 15.46 -10.39
C LEU A 70 0.40 14.04 -10.16
N ALA A 71 -0.25 13.00 -10.69
CA ALA A 71 0.13 11.60 -10.46
C ALA A 71 1.57 11.31 -10.90
N GLY A 72 1.97 11.73 -12.11
CA GLY A 72 3.34 11.58 -12.60
C GLY A 72 4.39 12.30 -11.74
N PRO A 73 4.23 13.60 -11.46
CA PRO A 73 5.10 14.34 -10.54
C PRO A 73 5.20 13.71 -9.13
N VAL A 74 4.08 13.29 -8.54
CA VAL A 74 4.07 12.64 -7.21
C VAL A 74 4.82 11.30 -7.27
N ALA A 75 4.63 10.51 -8.33
CA ALA A 75 5.36 9.27 -8.53
C ALA A 75 6.88 9.52 -8.67
N ALA A 76 7.28 10.56 -9.39
CA ALA A 76 8.69 10.95 -9.52
C ALA A 76 9.31 11.39 -8.18
N ILE A 77 8.56 12.14 -7.36
CA ILE A 77 8.97 12.51 -6.00
C ILE A 77 9.15 11.24 -5.15
N GLY A 78 8.19 10.32 -5.17
CA GLY A 78 8.29 9.05 -4.45
C GLY A 78 9.55 8.26 -4.86
N ALA A 79 9.79 8.15 -6.16
CA ALA A 79 10.97 7.49 -6.71
C ALA A 79 12.28 8.17 -6.29
N ALA A 80 12.33 9.50 -6.23
CA ALA A 80 13.49 10.25 -5.80
C ALA A 80 13.76 10.09 -4.30
N VAL A 81 12.72 10.13 -3.47
CA VAL A 81 12.81 9.90 -2.01
C VAL A 81 13.34 8.50 -1.73
N GLU A 82 12.81 7.48 -2.40
CA GLU A 82 13.24 6.09 -2.21
C GLU A 82 14.72 5.89 -2.61
N LEU A 83 15.14 6.46 -3.74
CA LEU A 83 16.54 6.43 -4.16
C LEU A 83 17.46 7.14 -3.15
N ALA A 84 17.05 8.31 -2.66
CA ALA A 84 17.82 9.08 -1.69
C ALA A 84 17.99 8.32 -0.36
N LEU A 85 16.92 7.70 0.13
CA LEU A 85 16.98 6.91 1.37
C LEU A 85 17.87 5.67 1.23
N ASN A 86 17.77 4.94 0.10
CA ASN A 86 18.67 3.82 -0.18
C ASN A 86 20.14 4.26 -0.28
N LEU A 87 20.41 5.43 -0.86
CA LEU A 87 21.76 5.98 -0.94
C LEU A 87 22.30 6.34 0.46
N ILE A 88 21.49 6.99 1.29
CA ILE A 88 21.84 7.29 2.68
C ILE A 88 22.14 5.98 3.44
N ASP A 89 21.31 4.95 3.25
CA ASP A 89 21.49 3.67 3.92
C ASP A 89 22.81 2.98 3.51
N ASN A 90 23.11 2.97 2.21
CA ASN A 90 24.35 2.47 1.65
C ASN A 90 25.57 3.16 2.29
N VAL A 91 25.55 4.51 2.35
CA VAL A 91 26.62 5.30 2.99
C VAL A 91 26.76 4.98 4.48
N LEU A 92 25.65 4.89 5.22
CA LEU A 92 25.66 4.58 6.66
C LEU A 92 26.24 3.18 6.95
N HIS A 93 26.08 2.22 6.04
CA HIS A 93 26.66 0.88 6.14
C HIS A 93 28.06 0.76 5.51
N GLY A 94 28.65 1.88 5.08
CA GLY A 94 29.99 1.92 4.48
C GLY A 94 30.06 1.35 3.06
N LYS A 95 28.92 1.13 2.41
CA LYS A 95 28.83 0.66 1.02
C LYS A 95 28.67 1.88 0.13
N MET A 96 29.72 2.32 -0.55
CA MET A 96 29.65 3.45 -1.50
C MET A 96 29.15 3.02 -2.88
N GLU A 97 28.11 2.20 -2.90
CA GLU A 97 27.52 1.67 -4.13
C GLU A 97 26.26 2.46 -4.51
N TYR A 98 26.12 2.77 -5.79
CA TYR A 98 24.92 3.43 -6.28
C TYR A 98 23.72 2.46 -6.19
N PRO A 99 22.59 2.84 -5.58
CA PRO A 99 21.47 1.92 -5.41
C PRO A 99 20.83 1.50 -6.75
N ASP A 100 20.88 0.21 -7.06
CA ASP A 100 20.20 -0.39 -8.21
C ASP A 100 18.85 -0.97 -7.79
N ARG A 101 17.76 -0.43 -8.36
CA ARG A 101 16.37 -0.84 -8.07
C ARG A 101 16.09 -2.33 -8.30
N SER A 102 16.86 -2.97 -9.18
CA SER A 102 16.70 -4.40 -9.48
C SER A 102 17.52 -5.32 -8.57
N SER A 103 18.34 -4.74 -7.69
CA SER A 103 19.20 -5.48 -6.78
C SER A 103 18.47 -5.93 -5.51
N ALA A 104 18.94 -7.04 -4.95
CA ALA A 104 18.53 -7.53 -3.64
C ALA A 104 18.95 -6.60 -2.48
N SER A 105 19.79 -5.60 -2.71
CA SER A 105 20.15 -4.59 -1.71
C SER A 105 19.19 -3.40 -1.67
N TYR A 106 18.43 -3.16 -2.75
CA TYR A 106 17.51 -2.04 -2.85
C TYR A 106 16.18 -2.36 -2.18
N ARG A 107 15.66 -1.39 -1.44
CA ARG A 107 14.44 -1.55 -0.65
C ARG A 107 13.41 -0.46 -0.97
N SER A 108 12.15 -0.85 -0.92
CA SER A 108 11.04 0.09 -0.92
C SER A 108 11.06 0.96 0.35
N LEU A 109 10.31 2.06 0.35
CA LEU A 109 10.07 2.85 1.56
C LEU A 109 9.60 1.98 2.74
N THR A 110 8.77 0.96 2.49
CA THR A 110 8.28 0.03 3.53
C THR A 110 9.41 -0.80 4.13
N GLY A 111 10.32 -1.33 3.30
CA GLY A 111 11.48 -2.11 3.72
C GLY A 111 12.58 -1.30 4.40
N LEU A 112 12.64 0.01 4.15
CA LEU A 112 13.52 0.96 4.85
C LEU A 112 12.98 1.28 6.26
N ILE A 113 11.67 1.54 6.38
CA ILE A 113 11.00 1.85 7.64
C ILE A 113 11.05 0.68 8.61
N ASP A 114 10.80 -0.55 8.16
CA ASP A 114 10.97 -1.76 8.96
C ASP A 114 11.91 -2.73 8.25
N ARG A 115 13.14 -2.81 8.73
CA ARG A 115 14.23 -3.58 8.09
C ARG A 115 14.22 -5.07 8.42
N ARG A 116 13.37 -5.51 9.35
CA ARG A 116 13.33 -6.91 9.79
C ARG A 116 12.77 -7.76 8.66
N VAL A 117 13.51 -8.79 8.28
CA VAL A 117 13.03 -9.81 7.33
C VAL A 117 13.08 -11.21 7.92
N ASP A 118 13.74 -11.38 9.07
CA ASP A 118 13.87 -12.68 9.70
C ASP A 118 12.63 -13.03 10.51
N LEU A 119 12.24 -14.31 10.44
CA LEU A 119 11.29 -14.90 11.37
C LEU A 119 11.93 -14.94 12.77
N ASP A 120 11.16 -14.60 13.79
CA ASP A 120 11.62 -14.64 15.18
C ASP A 120 12.03 -16.08 15.52
N ARG A 121 13.29 -16.25 15.96
CA ARG A 121 13.87 -17.57 16.30
C ARG A 121 13.14 -18.25 17.45
N SER A 122 12.38 -17.51 18.26
CA SER A 122 11.56 -18.07 19.33
C SER A 122 10.27 -18.74 18.81
N ILE A 123 9.88 -18.52 17.55
CA ILE A 123 8.70 -19.11 16.93
C ILE A 123 9.14 -20.26 16.03
N SER A 124 9.11 -21.49 16.56
CA SER A 124 9.45 -22.68 15.79
C SER A 124 8.35 -23.01 14.76
N PRO A 125 8.65 -23.78 13.68
CA PRO A 125 7.66 -24.21 12.70
C PRO A 125 6.47 -25.00 13.29
N ALA A 126 6.67 -25.64 14.45
CA ALA A 126 5.61 -26.37 15.17
C ALA A 126 4.69 -25.45 16.00
N ASP A 127 5.05 -24.17 16.17
CA ASP A 127 4.24 -23.21 16.90
C ASP A 127 3.04 -22.78 16.06
N SER A 128 1.86 -22.71 16.69
CA SER A 128 0.64 -22.10 16.14
C SER A 128 0.85 -20.70 15.54
N ARG A 129 1.85 -19.95 16.04
CA ARG A 129 2.18 -18.58 15.61
C ARG A 129 3.00 -18.54 14.32
N HIS A 130 3.59 -19.66 13.90
CA HIS A 130 4.55 -19.68 12.80
C HIS A 130 3.95 -19.20 11.48
N HIS A 131 2.81 -19.77 11.06
CA HIS A 131 2.15 -19.36 9.82
C HIS A 131 1.73 -17.89 9.85
N ALA A 132 1.25 -17.40 11.00
CA ALA A 132 0.91 -15.98 11.13
C ALA A 132 2.16 -15.08 11.01
N ALA A 133 3.28 -15.48 11.63
CA ALA A 133 4.53 -14.74 11.55
C ALA A 133 5.05 -14.73 10.11
N LEU A 134 5.02 -15.88 9.45
CA LEU A 134 5.38 -16.03 8.05
C LEU A 134 4.49 -15.17 7.15
N CYS A 135 3.17 -15.24 7.28
CA CYS A 135 2.23 -14.44 6.50
C CYS A 135 2.45 -12.94 6.67
N VAL A 136 2.61 -12.45 7.90
CA VAL A 136 2.86 -11.01 8.13
C VAL A 136 4.16 -10.57 7.47
N MET A 137 5.22 -11.38 7.58
CA MET A 137 6.52 -11.08 6.97
C MET A 137 6.48 -11.18 5.45
N ALA A 138 5.79 -12.18 4.91
CA ALA A 138 5.50 -12.35 3.49
C ALA A 138 4.74 -11.15 2.91
N SER A 139 3.63 -10.74 3.51
CA SER A 139 2.84 -9.59 3.05
C SER A 139 3.64 -8.29 3.07
N LYS A 140 4.53 -8.13 4.04
CA LYS A 140 5.43 -6.99 4.10
C LYS A 140 6.49 -7.04 2.98
N VAL A 141 7.13 -8.19 2.78
CA VAL A 141 8.18 -8.39 1.76
C VAL A 141 7.61 -8.32 0.34
N ALA A 142 6.31 -8.52 0.17
CA ALA A 142 5.63 -8.42 -1.13
C ALA A 142 5.66 -7.03 -1.80
N TYR A 143 6.06 -5.97 -1.08
CA TYR A 143 6.30 -4.63 -1.64
C TYR A 143 7.70 -4.46 -2.24
N GLU A 144 8.57 -5.44 -2.09
CA GLU A 144 9.97 -5.37 -2.52
C GLU A 144 10.16 -5.92 -3.94
N ASN A 145 11.33 -5.67 -4.53
CA ASN A 145 11.65 -6.19 -5.86
C ASN A 145 11.91 -7.71 -5.84
N GLU A 146 11.81 -8.36 -7.00
CA GLU A 146 11.99 -9.82 -7.13
C GLU A 146 13.32 -10.32 -6.57
N ALA A 147 14.43 -9.61 -6.81
CA ALA A 147 15.75 -10.04 -6.34
C ALA A 147 15.84 -10.03 -4.81
N PHE A 148 15.28 -9.00 -4.17
CA PHE A 148 15.16 -8.91 -2.72
C PHE A 148 14.30 -10.04 -2.15
N ILE A 149 13.11 -10.24 -2.72
CA ILE A 149 12.18 -11.29 -2.29
C ILE A 149 12.84 -12.67 -2.39
N ARG A 150 13.48 -12.96 -3.52
CA ARG A 150 14.18 -14.21 -3.76
C ARG A 150 15.30 -14.43 -2.74
N ASP A 151 16.11 -13.42 -2.45
CA ASP A 151 17.19 -13.51 -1.45
C ASP A 151 16.62 -13.79 -0.04
N VAL A 152 15.55 -13.10 0.37
CA VAL A 152 14.89 -13.32 1.66
C VAL A 152 14.35 -14.73 1.78
N VAL A 153 13.52 -15.17 0.81
CA VAL A 153 12.89 -16.49 0.84
C VAL A 153 13.95 -17.59 0.88
N THR A 154 14.95 -17.52 0.01
CA THR A 154 15.95 -18.60 -0.13
C THR A 154 17.01 -18.59 0.96
N ARG A 155 17.56 -17.42 1.33
CA ARG A 155 18.70 -17.34 2.26
C ARG A 155 18.30 -17.11 3.70
N ARG A 156 17.23 -16.36 3.94
CA ARG A 156 16.80 -15.97 5.30
C ARG A 156 15.78 -16.94 5.86
N TRP A 157 14.78 -17.29 5.06
CA TRP A 157 13.74 -18.25 5.47
C TRP A 157 14.10 -19.70 5.15
N GLN A 158 15.10 -19.92 4.29
CA GLN A 158 15.54 -21.26 3.85
C GLN A 158 14.40 -22.04 3.16
N MET A 159 13.57 -21.31 2.42
CA MET A 159 12.40 -21.80 1.69
C MET A 159 12.66 -21.82 0.19
N GLU A 160 11.85 -22.56 -0.57
CA GLU A 160 11.98 -22.62 -2.02
C GLU A 160 11.21 -21.47 -2.66
N PHE A 161 11.93 -20.54 -3.30
CA PHE A 161 11.30 -19.51 -4.13
C PHE A 161 10.89 -20.12 -5.47
N VAL A 162 9.59 -20.07 -5.78
CA VAL A 162 9.05 -20.64 -7.01
C VAL A 162 9.09 -19.62 -8.13
N LYS A 163 8.37 -18.50 -7.98
CA LYS A 163 8.23 -17.51 -9.06
C LYS A 163 7.68 -16.17 -8.58
N PHE A 164 8.07 -15.11 -9.27
CA PHE A 164 7.47 -13.78 -9.20
C PHE A 164 6.59 -13.52 -10.43
N TYR A 165 5.48 -12.85 -10.24
CA TYR A 165 4.49 -12.52 -11.25
C TYR A 165 4.16 -11.04 -11.21
N ASN A 166 4.12 -10.42 -12.38
CA ASN A 166 3.43 -9.16 -12.60
C ASN A 166 2.06 -9.49 -13.18
N CYS A 167 1.00 -9.16 -12.45
CA CYS A 167 -0.37 -9.50 -12.77
C CYS A 167 -1.04 -8.36 -13.55
N TRP A 168 -1.71 -8.71 -14.65
CA TRP A 168 -2.45 -7.76 -15.48
C TRP A 168 -3.77 -7.36 -14.82
N ASN A 169 -4.01 -6.06 -14.69
CA ASN A 169 -5.27 -5.49 -14.26
C ASN A 169 -6.06 -5.04 -15.49
N GLU A 170 -7.16 -5.73 -15.78
CA GLU A 170 -8.02 -5.44 -16.94
C GLU A 170 -8.70 -4.06 -16.83
N PHE A 171 -9.06 -3.63 -15.62
CA PHE A 171 -9.73 -2.34 -15.39
C PHE A 171 -8.80 -1.16 -15.65
N GLU A 172 -7.53 -1.31 -15.26
CA GLU A 172 -6.51 -0.28 -15.43
C GLU A 172 -5.72 -0.43 -16.73
N SER A 173 -5.91 -1.56 -17.44
CA SER A 173 -5.14 -1.93 -18.65
C SER A 173 -3.63 -1.84 -18.43
N ALA A 174 -3.17 -2.25 -17.25
CA ALA A 174 -1.77 -2.19 -16.85
C ALA A 174 -1.42 -3.29 -15.83
N TYR A 175 -0.13 -3.55 -15.64
CA TYR A 175 0.35 -4.50 -14.64
C TYR A 175 0.48 -3.82 -13.27
N THR A 176 -0.61 -3.80 -12.49
CA THR A 176 -0.67 -3.05 -11.22
C THR A 176 -0.72 -3.90 -9.96
N ALA A 177 -0.76 -5.22 -10.12
CA ALA A 177 -0.62 -6.17 -9.01
C ALA A 177 0.63 -7.03 -9.19
N GLN A 178 1.26 -7.38 -8.09
CA GLN A 178 2.43 -8.25 -8.04
C GLN A 178 2.12 -9.46 -7.16
N ALA A 179 2.73 -10.59 -7.48
CA ALA A 179 2.61 -11.78 -6.67
C ALA A 179 3.92 -12.54 -6.63
N PHE A 180 4.21 -13.16 -5.49
CA PHE A 180 5.28 -14.14 -5.43
C PHE A 180 4.80 -15.41 -4.75
N VAL A 181 5.39 -16.51 -5.20
CA VAL A 181 5.05 -17.86 -4.80
C VAL A 181 6.29 -18.51 -4.22
N PHE A 182 6.14 -19.12 -3.05
CA PHE A 182 7.20 -19.89 -2.41
C PHE A 182 6.63 -21.09 -1.66
N CYS A 183 7.51 -22.03 -1.36
CA CYS A 183 7.18 -23.28 -0.68
C CYS A 183 8.01 -23.42 0.60
N ASP A 184 7.41 -24.02 1.63
CA ASP A 184 8.08 -24.31 2.91
C ASP A 184 9.31 -25.22 2.74
N LYS A 185 9.24 -26.18 1.81
CA LYS A 185 10.29 -27.15 1.48
C LYS A 185 10.26 -27.50 -0.01
N ALA A 186 11.34 -28.11 -0.49
CA ALA A 186 11.39 -28.64 -1.85
C ALA A 186 10.69 -30.01 -1.94
N GLY A 187 9.76 -30.17 -2.89
CA GLY A 187 9.11 -31.45 -3.20
C GLY A 187 7.60 -31.37 -3.46
N PRO A 188 6.97 -32.51 -3.83
CA PRO A 188 5.55 -32.57 -4.19
C PRO A 188 4.59 -32.36 -3.00
N ASP A 189 5.04 -32.57 -1.76
CA ASP A 189 4.25 -32.39 -0.53
C ASP A 189 4.47 -31.01 0.14
N ALA A 190 4.93 -30.03 -0.65
CA ALA A 190 5.25 -28.70 -0.14
C ALA A 190 3.99 -27.84 -0.01
N GLU A 191 3.92 -27.05 1.07
CA GLU A 191 2.84 -26.09 1.29
C GLU A 191 3.12 -24.84 0.46
N LEU A 192 2.26 -24.61 -0.53
CA LEU A 192 2.37 -23.46 -1.43
C LEU A 192 1.83 -22.20 -0.75
N VAL A 193 2.68 -21.21 -0.54
CA VAL A 193 2.28 -19.89 -0.07
C VAL A 193 2.31 -18.93 -1.25
N VAL A 194 1.17 -18.30 -1.52
CA VAL A 194 1.05 -17.25 -2.53
C VAL A 194 0.71 -15.94 -1.85
N VAL A 195 1.50 -14.92 -2.16
CA VAL A 195 1.33 -13.59 -1.60
C VAL A 195 1.05 -12.65 -2.75
N PHE A 196 -0.03 -11.89 -2.63
CA PHE A 196 -0.44 -10.91 -3.62
C PHE A 196 -0.38 -9.51 -3.00
N THR A 197 0.18 -8.58 -3.74
CA THR A 197 0.07 -7.14 -3.50
C THR A 197 -0.65 -6.52 -4.68
N GLU A 198 -1.84 -6.02 -4.42
CA GLU A 198 -2.41 -4.96 -5.24
C GLU A 198 -2.09 -3.66 -4.50
N ILE A 199 -1.74 -2.59 -5.19
CA ILE A 199 -1.63 -1.27 -4.56
C ILE A 199 -3.07 -0.75 -4.43
N PRO A 200 -3.74 -0.87 -3.28
CA PRO A 200 -5.11 -0.44 -3.18
C PRO A 200 -5.10 1.08 -3.04
N GLY A 201 -5.96 1.76 -3.78
CA GLY A 201 -6.40 3.10 -3.40
C GLY A 201 -7.18 3.00 -2.08
N GLU A 202 -6.47 3.02 -0.96
CA GLU A 202 -7.10 2.97 0.36
C GLU A 202 -8.04 4.17 0.50
N THR A 203 -9.33 3.91 0.64
CA THR A 203 -10.31 4.92 1.03
C THR A 203 -10.05 5.27 2.49
N ALA A 204 -9.20 6.26 2.71
CA ALA A 204 -9.08 6.91 4.01
C ALA A 204 -10.48 7.36 4.43
N SER A 205 -11.03 6.73 5.46
CA SER A 205 -12.27 7.19 6.09
C SER A 205 -11.91 8.40 6.94
N PRO A 206 -12.31 9.64 6.58
CA PRO A 206 -12.09 10.75 7.46
C PRO A 206 -13.12 10.63 8.58
N SER A 207 -12.69 10.20 9.76
CA SER A 207 -13.46 10.43 10.98
C SER A 207 -13.40 11.93 11.29
N SER A 208 -14.24 12.70 10.61
CA SER A 208 -14.34 14.17 10.70
C SER A 208 -14.90 14.70 12.02
N SER A 209 -14.91 13.88 13.09
CA SER A 209 -15.35 14.29 14.42
C SER A 209 -14.17 14.75 15.27
N ALA A 210 -14.35 15.82 16.05
CA ALA A 210 -13.33 16.30 17.00
C ALA A 210 -12.90 15.21 18.00
N ALA A 211 -13.81 14.31 18.37
CA ALA A 211 -13.52 13.14 19.20
C ALA A 211 -12.61 12.13 18.49
N GLY A 212 -12.82 11.88 17.20
CA GLY A 212 -11.96 11.03 16.38
C GLY A 212 -10.53 11.58 16.27
N LEU A 213 -10.39 12.89 16.11
CA LEU A 213 -9.09 13.59 16.11
C LEU A 213 -8.35 13.46 17.46
N VAL A 214 -9.04 13.61 18.58
CA VAL A 214 -8.43 13.45 19.91
C VAL A 214 -8.06 11.98 20.16
N ALA A 215 -8.94 11.04 19.81
CA ALA A 215 -8.67 9.61 19.96
C ALA A 215 -7.45 9.18 19.12
N SER A 216 -7.31 9.67 17.88
CA SER A 216 -6.14 9.37 17.05
C SER A 216 -4.84 9.91 17.64
N ARG A 217 -4.87 11.08 18.31
CA ARG A 217 -3.70 11.66 19.00
C ARG A 217 -3.27 10.81 20.19
N VAL A 218 -4.23 10.40 21.02
CA VAL A 218 -3.97 9.55 22.18
C VAL A 218 -3.42 8.19 21.73
N ASN A 219 -3.99 7.62 20.68
CA ASN A 219 -3.48 6.38 20.09
C ASN A 219 -2.05 6.57 19.54
N ALA A 220 -1.78 7.61 18.75
CA ALA A 220 -0.44 7.90 18.24
C ALA A 220 0.60 8.08 19.37
N ALA A 221 0.24 8.79 20.45
CA ALA A 221 1.12 8.96 21.60
C ALA A 221 1.36 7.64 22.35
N ARG A 222 0.32 6.82 22.50
CA ARG A 222 0.42 5.48 23.08
C ARG A 222 1.32 4.57 22.25
N GLU A 223 1.23 4.65 20.93
CA GLU A 223 2.07 3.89 20.01
C GLU A 223 3.55 4.31 20.10
N LEU A 224 3.84 5.61 20.19
CA LEU A 224 5.19 6.11 20.44
C LEU A 224 5.75 5.64 21.80
N ALA A 225 4.94 5.71 22.86
CA ALA A 225 5.34 5.23 24.17
C ALA A 225 5.58 3.71 24.19
N ARG A 226 4.75 2.94 23.48
CA ARG A 226 4.90 1.49 23.33
C ARG A 226 6.19 1.12 22.62
N SER A 227 6.54 1.83 21.54
CA SER A 227 7.81 1.66 20.82
C SER A 227 9.03 1.76 21.76
N ALA A 228 9.09 2.82 22.57
CA ALA A 228 10.15 3.01 23.55
C ALA A 228 10.16 1.91 24.62
N TYR A 229 8.99 1.54 25.14
CA TYR A 229 8.85 0.49 26.15
C TYR A 229 9.30 -0.88 25.65
N LEU A 230 8.89 -1.29 24.44
CA LEU A 230 9.26 -2.59 23.86
C LEU A 230 10.75 -2.67 23.57
N SER A 231 11.35 -1.60 23.02
CA SER A 231 12.80 -1.50 22.83
C SER A 231 13.56 -1.68 24.15
N TYR A 232 13.06 -1.07 25.23
CA TYR A 232 13.69 -1.16 26.56
C TYR A 232 13.51 -2.52 27.23
N ARG A 233 12.32 -3.14 27.16
CA ARG A 233 11.98 -4.35 27.93
C ARG A 233 12.16 -5.67 27.17
N ARG A 234 11.99 -5.69 25.85
CA ARG A 234 11.92 -6.92 25.05
C ARG A 234 13.15 -7.15 24.16
N GLY A 235 14.10 -6.22 24.15
CA GLY A 235 15.40 -6.38 23.50
C GLY A 235 15.47 -5.83 22.08
N ALA A 236 16.60 -6.08 21.42
CA ALA A 236 16.97 -5.42 20.16
C ALA A 236 16.03 -5.73 18.99
N TYR A 237 15.32 -6.87 18.99
CA TYR A 237 14.38 -7.24 17.93
C TYR A 237 13.18 -6.29 17.82
N PHE A 238 12.77 -5.68 18.94
CA PHE A 238 11.68 -4.71 19.01
C PHE A 238 12.15 -3.26 18.95
N ARG A 239 13.46 -3.03 18.77
CA ARG A 239 14.00 -1.68 18.64
C ARG A 239 13.62 -1.10 17.29
N GLU A 240 13.02 0.06 17.31
CA GLU A 240 12.66 0.79 16.11
C GLU A 240 13.83 1.63 15.59
N GLY A 241 13.94 1.72 14.27
CA GLY A 241 14.85 2.64 13.61
C GLY A 241 14.38 4.09 13.73
N TRP A 242 15.28 5.03 13.44
CA TRP A 242 15.00 6.46 13.51
C TRP A 242 13.89 6.90 12.54
N GLU A 243 13.76 6.24 11.37
CA GLU A 243 12.73 6.51 10.36
C GLU A 243 11.32 6.28 10.93
N LEU A 244 11.09 5.11 11.54
CA LEU A 244 9.81 4.77 12.16
C LEU A 244 9.51 5.66 13.37
N LEU A 245 10.53 5.97 14.19
CA LEU A 245 10.38 6.91 15.31
C LEU A 245 9.98 8.31 14.85
N LEU A 246 10.61 8.84 13.79
CA LEU A 246 10.24 10.11 13.19
C LEU A 246 8.79 10.09 12.72
N LEU A 247 8.38 9.03 12.03
CA LEU A 247 7.00 8.87 11.56
C LEU A 247 5.98 8.79 12.71
N ARG A 248 6.32 8.14 13.82
CA ARG A 248 5.48 8.13 15.03
C ARG A 248 5.37 9.52 15.65
N VAL A 249 6.46 10.27 15.74
CA VAL A 249 6.45 11.68 16.21
C VAL A 249 5.59 12.55 15.29
N LEU A 250 5.74 12.41 13.98
CA LEU A 250 4.91 13.13 13.00
C LEU A 250 3.44 12.75 13.11
N ALA A 251 3.09 11.48 13.36
CA ALA A 251 1.70 11.07 13.58
C ALA A 251 1.09 11.70 14.86
N VAL A 252 1.91 11.95 15.89
CA VAL A 252 1.51 12.72 17.08
C VAL A 252 1.38 14.22 16.79
N ALA A 253 2.08 14.75 15.78
CA ALA A 253 2.05 16.18 15.43
C ALA A 253 0.99 16.52 14.35
N LEU A 254 0.79 15.67 13.35
CA LEU A 254 -0.10 15.90 12.19
C LEU A 254 -1.31 14.94 12.16
N PRO A 255 -2.55 15.45 12.25
CA PRO A 255 -3.74 14.60 12.21
C PRO A 255 -3.92 13.92 10.84
N GLY A 256 -4.45 12.69 10.85
CA GLY A 256 -4.70 11.91 9.62
C GLY A 256 -3.56 11.00 9.18
N LEU A 257 -2.39 11.05 9.82
CA LEU A 257 -1.33 10.08 9.57
C LEU A 257 -1.62 8.74 10.28
N PRO A 258 -1.36 7.59 9.62
CA PRO A 258 -1.52 6.28 10.25
C PRO A 258 -0.55 6.11 11.42
N PHE A 259 -1.08 5.70 12.56
CA PHE A 259 -0.32 5.48 13.81
C PHE A 259 0.14 4.03 13.98
N HIS A 260 -0.33 3.11 13.14
CA HIS A 260 0.09 1.71 13.09
C HIS A 260 0.64 1.37 11.70
N ARG A 261 1.59 0.45 11.62
CA ARG A 261 2.27 0.01 10.39
C ARG A 261 2.57 -1.49 10.43
N ALA A 262 3.12 -2.04 9.34
CA ALA A 262 3.57 -3.43 9.27
C ALA A 262 4.40 -3.87 10.49
N HIS A 263 5.25 -2.97 11.01
CA HIS A 263 6.04 -3.20 12.22
C HIS A 263 5.20 -3.62 13.44
N ASP A 264 4.01 -3.02 13.61
CA ASP A 264 3.12 -3.30 14.75
C ASP A 264 2.46 -4.67 14.63
N TYR A 265 2.14 -5.12 13.41
CA TYR A 265 1.65 -6.48 13.15
C TYR A 265 2.73 -7.52 13.44
N VAL A 266 3.97 -7.28 13.02
CA VAL A 266 5.12 -8.15 13.34
C VAL A 266 5.31 -8.25 14.86
N ASN A 267 5.24 -7.11 15.57
CA ASN A 267 5.34 -7.09 17.03
C ASN A 267 4.17 -7.85 17.68
N GLY A 268 2.95 -7.68 17.17
CA GLY A 268 1.75 -8.36 17.66
C GLY A 268 1.88 -9.88 17.61
N VAL A 269 2.36 -10.42 16.49
CA VAL A 269 2.57 -11.86 16.34
C VAL A 269 3.74 -12.34 17.21
N ALA A 270 4.85 -11.61 17.24
CA ALA A 270 6.01 -11.97 18.06
C ALA A 270 5.70 -12.01 19.57
N LEU A 271 4.84 -11.09 20.04
CA LEU A 271 4.43 -11.00 21.44
C LEU A 271 3.24 -11.89 21.80
N ALA A 272 2.52 -12.45 20.83
CA ALA A 272 1.40 -13.33 21.08
C ALA A 272 1.86 -14.58 21.83
N ALA A 273 1.10 -15.04 22.83
CA ALA A 273 1.42 -16.27 23.57
C ALA A 273 1.03 -17.54 22.80
N ARG A 274 -0.10 -17.49 22.09
CA ARG A 274 -0.65 -18.54 21.21
C ARG A 274 -1.67 -17.89 20.29
N ILE A 275 -1.87 -18.43 19.10
CA ILE A 275 -3.04 -18.10 18.28
C ILE A 275 -4.03 -19.25 18.45
N PRO A 276 -5.22 -19.00 19.02
CA PRO A 276 -6.25 -20.04 19.11
C PRO A 276 -6.57 -20.50 17.68
N LYS A 277 -6.52 -21.82 17.46
CA LYS A 277 -7.09 -22.42 16.26
C LYS A 277 -8.57 -22.56 16.58
N ASP A 278 -9.43 -21.99 15.76
CA ASP A 278 -10.86 -22.29 15.85
C ASP A 278 -11.00 -23.81 15.65
N GLU A 279 -11.52 -24.50 16.67
CA GLU A 279 -11.87 -25.92 16.62
C GLU A 279 -13.16 -26.14 15.83
#